data_AF-A0AAV8ZK28-F1
#
_entry.id   AF-A0AAV8ZK28-F1
#
_cell.length_a   1.000
_cell.length_b   1.000
_cell.length_c   1.000
_cell.angle_alpha   90.00
_cell.angle_beta   90.00
_cell.angle_gamma   90.00
#
_symmetry.space_group_name_H-M   'P 1'
#
loop_
_entity.id
_entity.type
_entity.pdbx_description
1 polymer ?
#
loop_
_entity_poly.entity_id
_entity_poly.type
_entity_poly.pdbx_seq_one_letter_code
_entity_poly.pdbx_strand_id
1 'polypeptide(L)'
;MTQYVPILSLPDSNCNVVSRPMSVPESLEFLNNVIHNLDMAENMIRVHTTLLQTAKEHLNRLSEMDFTVAGTAQFTSLYIGAQLQISQILEKGFWANPGTLATQQANNLKTSIQNLLHHCLKLQFFFVGLSPIEKCAVKQFRLRALALNLVYIVKGSNASALAPCHHFLTVVEDMQKELNQSGLEPDNFTALVFKELSLLEEPKPGAVSRILIPIFSAQILEPSGQTDTSLKFTAGLIMSVPLEAELRYLIDPSRIRMKIKYPDQRTQVILPRPAHLKPLFYDATDKDSQIGHNIRLLTSVLISHQVWSEACNVEINIALAILEADIGKRKTLADSTPTLLDLCKPIKVSVAPKPIKKTL
;
A
#
# COMPACT_ATOMS: atom_id res chain seq x y z
N MET A 1 37.49 26.80 -15.96
CA MET A 1 38.67 27.53 -16.50
C MET A 1 39.69 27.92 -15.43
N THR A 2 39.41 27.78 -14.13
CA THR A 2 40.35 28.12 -13.03
C THR A 2 41.40 27.04 -12.71
N GLN A 3 41.26 25.81 -13.24
CA GLN A 3 42.19 24.70 -12.96
C GLN A 3 43.52 24.77 -13.73
N TYR A 4 43.64 25.63 -14.74
CA TYR A 4 44.82 25.70 -15.61
C TYR A 4 45.53 27.06 -15.58
N VAL A 5 45.03 28.03 -14.82
CA VAL A 5 45.65 29.35 -14.68
C VAL A 5 46.24 29.45 -13.27
N PRO A 6 47.58 29.52 -13.12
CA PRO A 6 48.19 29.70 -11.81
C PRO A 6 47.76 31.04 -11.20
N ILE A 7 47.57 31.05 -9.88
CA ILE A 7 47.18 32.24 -9.14
C ILE A 7 48.36 33.22 -9.15
N LEU A 8 48.22 34.32 -9.87
CA LEU A 8 49.21 35.40 -9.92
C LEU A 8 48.90 36.40 -8.80
N SER A 9 49.82 36.55 -7.84
CA SER A 9 49.75 37.56 -6.79
C SER A 9 50.13 38.94 -7.35
N LEU A 10 49.18 39.62 -7.98
CA LEU A 10 49.35 41.00 -8.44
C LEU A 10 48.91 41.98 -7.33
N PRO A 11 49.63 43.09 -7.11
CA PRO A 11 49.43 43.98 -5.97
C PRO A 11 48.06 44.69 -5.91
N ASP A 12 47.30 44.74 -7.02
CA ASP A 12 45.97 45.37 -7.08
C ASP A 12 44.83 44.38 -7.40
N SER A 13 45.11 43.08 -7.42
CA SER A 13 44.06 42.07 -7.59
C SER A 13 43.37 41.85 -6.26
N ASN A 14 42.22 42.49 -6.05
CA ASN A 14 41.25 42.02 -5.07
C ASN A 14 40.98 40.53 -5.35
N CYS A 15 41.61 39.67 -4.54
CA CYS A 15 41.51 38.23 -4.58
C CYS A 15 40.06 37.80 -4.33
N ASN A 16 39.21 37.90 -5.35
CA ASN A 16 37.97 37.16 -5.44
C ASN A 16 38.35 35.72 -5.76
N VAL A 17 38.98 35.05 -4.79
CA VAL A 17 39.06 33.60 -4.75
C VAL A 17 37.61 33.15 -4.59
N VAL A 18 36.93 32.90 -5.70
CA VAL A 18 35.71 32.09 -5.67
C VAL A 18 36.21 30.67 -5.42
N SER A 19 36.54 30.40 -4.17
CA SER A 19 36.67 29.05 -3.64
C SER A 19 35.34 28.39 -3.94
N ARG A 20 35.29 27.51 -4.94
CA ARG A 20 34.14 26.61 -5.06
C ARG A 20 34.19 25.82 -3.76
N PRO A 21 33.23 25.98 -2.82
CA PRO A 21 33.30 25.23 -1.59
C PRO A 21 33.24 23.76 -1.99
N MET A 22 34.28 23.00 -1.65
CA MET A 22 34.13 21.56 -1.50
C MET A 22 32.99 21.38 -0.52
N SER A 23 32.00 20.56 -0.89
CA SER A 23 30.84 20.13 -0.09
C SER A 23 30.74 20.85 1.26
N VAL A 24 29.82 21.80 1.40
CA VAL A 24 29.61 22.43 2.70
C VAL A 24 29.25 21.28 3.66
N PRO A 25 29.96 21.07 4.80
CA PRO A 25 29.59 20.02 5.76
C PRO A 25 28.11 20.06 6.14
N GLU A 26 27.54 21.27 6.10
CA GLU A 26 26.12 21.60 6.23
C GLU A 26 25.22 20.87 5.22
N SER A 27 25.66 20.60 3.98
CA SER A 27 24.89 19.85 2.97
C SER A 27 24.67 18.39 3.38
N LEU A 28 25.71 17.76 3.96
CA LEU A 28 25.65 16.39 4.46
C LEU A 28 24.83 16.31 5.75
N GLU A 29 25.03 17.27 6.66
CA GLU A 29 24.21 17.38 7.87
C GLU A 29 22.73 17.62 7.54
N PHE A 30 22.44 18.46 6.55
CA PHE A 30 21.09 18.69 6.07
C PHE A 30 20.47 17.41 5.49
N LEU A 31 21.20 16.67 4.65
CA LEU A 31 20.76 15.38 4.11
C LEU A 31 20.41 14.39 5.23
N ASN A 32 21.30 14.26 6.22
CA ASN A 32 21.10 13.38 7.37
C ASN A 32 19.89 13.83 8.22
N ASN A 33 19.71 15.13 8.43
CA ASN A 33 18.55 15.68 9.12
C ASN A 33 17.24 15.41 8.37
N VAL A 34 17.23 15.52 7.03
CA VAL A 34 16.05 15.18 6.24
C VAL A 34 15.70 13.69 6.40
N ILE A 35 16.69 12.81 6.33
CA ILE A 35 16.49 11.35 6.50
C ILE A 35 15.99 11.05 7.92
N HIS A 36 16.61 11.62 8.94
CA HIS A 36 16.22 11.42 10.34
C HIS A 36 14.80 11.95 10.63
N ASN A 37 14.42 13.09 10.06
CA ASN A 37 13.06 13.61 10.20
C ASN A 37 12.02 12.73 9.50
N LEU A 38 12.38 12.07 8.40
CA LEU A 38 11.50 11.11 7.73
C LEU A 38 11.25 9.86 8.59
N ASP A 39 12.30 9.37 9.25
CA ASP A 39 12.28 8.24 10.18
C ASP A 39 11.35 8.52 11.37
N MET A 40 11.53 9.68 12.02
CA MET A 40 10.71 10.08 13.18
C MET A 40 9.23 10.36 12.82
N ALA A 41 8.95 10.79 11.59
CA ALA A 41 7.62 11.17 11.14
C ALA A 41 6.76 9.99 10.64
N GLU A 42 7.31 8.78 10.55
CA GLU A 42 6.59 7.58 10.12
C GLU A 42 5.38 7.26 11.03
N ASN A 43 5.39 7.77 12.26
CA ASN A 43 4.32 7.64 13.25
C ASN A 43 3.10 8.58 13.05
N MET A 44 3.13 9.55 12.11
CA MET A 44 2.07 10.56 11.93
C MET A 44 1.45 10.58 10.51
N ILE A 45 0.39 9.77 10.35
CA ILE A 45 -0.33 9.39 9.11
C ILE A 45 -0.50 10.51 8.05
N ARG A 46 -0.98 11.70 8.42
CA ARG A 46 -1.28 12.79 7.45
C ARG A 46 -0.09 13.69 7.13
N VAL A 47 0.88 13.77 8.04
CA VAL A 47 2.07 14.61 7.87
C VAL A 47 3.08 13.91 6.95
N HIS A 48 3.07 12.57 6.95
CA HIS A 48 4.05 11.75 6.24
C HIS A 48 4.06 11.97 4.72
N THR A 49 2.90 12.00 4.03
CA THR A 49 2.86 12.24 2.57
C THR A 49 3.31 13.65 2.20
N THR A 50 2.89 14.67 2.95
CA THR A 50 3.33 16.06 2.72
C THR A 50 4.82 16.22 3.00
N LEU A 51 5.32 15.58 4.06
CA LEU A 51 6.73 15.61 4.42
C LEU A 51 7.60 14.92 3.38
N LEU A 52 7.20 13.74 2.90
CA LEU A 52 7.89 13.04 1.81
C LEU A 52 7.93 13.88 0.53
N GLN A 53 6.84 14.58 0.21
CA GLN A 53 6.79 15.47 -0.95
C GLN A 53 7.75 16.67 -0.79
N THR A 54 7.77 17.31 0.38
CA THR A 54 8.73 18.38 0.69
C THR A 54 10.17 17.88 0.68
N ALA A 55 10.44 16.71 1.27
CA ALA A 55 11.76 16.09 1.28
C ALA A 55 12.25 15.81 -0.14
N LYS A 56 11.39 15.25 -1.01
CA LYS A 56 11.70 15.05 -2.42
C LYS A 56 12.11 16.34 -3.12
N GLU A 57 11.36 17.42 -2.92
CA GLU A 57 11.67 18.74 -3.51
C GLU A 57 12.99 19.30 -2.98
N HIS A 58 13.24 19.18 -1.68
CA HIS A 58 14.48 19.64 -1.05
C HIS A 58 15.69 18.84 -1.53
N LEU A 59 15.57 17.52 -1.66
CA LEU A 59 16.64 16.65 -2.15
C LEU A 59 16.94 16.90 -3.64
N ASN A 60 15.92 17.15 -4.46
CA ASN A 60 16.15 17.56 -5.85
C ASN A 60 16.93 18.87 -5.94
N ARG A 61 16.53 19.89 -5.16
CA ARG A 61 17.26 21.17 -5.11
C ARG A 61 18.69 20.97 -4.61
N LEU A 62 18.89 20.16 -3.55
CA LEU A 62 20.22 19.84 -3.03
C LEU A 62 21.10 19.20 -4.11
N SER A 63 20.53 18.31 -4.93
CA SER A 63 21.28 17.66 -6.02
C SER A 63 21.72 18.62 -7.13
N GLU A 64 20.98 19.71 -7.34
CA GLU A 64 21.34 20.77 -8.29
C GLU A 64 22.39 21.72 -7.70
N MET A 65 22.41 21.89 -6.38
CA MET A 65 23.28 22.83 -5.67
C MET A 65 24.67 22.27 -5.37
N ASP A 66 24.78 21.00 -4.98
CA ASP A 66 26.03 20.41 -4.51
C ASP A 66 26.35 19.09 -5.24
N PHE A 67 27.39 19.12 -6.07
CA PHE A 67 27.82 18.00 -6.91
C PHE A 67 28.33 16.80 -6.11
N THR A 68 28.74 16.99 -4.86
CA THR A 68 29.33 15.93 -4.04
C THR A 68 28.28 14.99 -3.47
N VAL A 69 27.15 15.53 -3.04
CA VAL A 69 26.00 14.79 -2.49
C VAL A 69 24.92 14.54 -3.55
N ALA A 70 25.08 15.07 -4.76
CA ALA A 70 24.10 14.99 -5.84
C ALA A 70 23.63 13.56 -6.14
N GLY A 71 24.56 12.60 -6.18
CA GLY A 71 24.22 11.20 -6.45
C GLY A 71 23.27 10.61 -5.40
N THR A 72 23.61 10.77 -4.11
CA THR A 72 22.78 10.28 -3.00
C THR A 72 21.47 11.05 -2.90
N ALA A 73 21.48 12.37 -3.03
CA ALA A 73 20.28 13.20 -2.99
C ALA A 73 19.31 12.85 -4.13
N GLN A 74 19.82 12.63 -5.34
CA GLN A 74 19.02 12.22 -6.50
C GLN A 74 18.47 10.80 -6.35
N PHE A 75 19.28 9.87 -5.82
CA PHE A 75 18.83 8.50 -5.52
C PHE A 75 17.69 8.52 -4.50
N THR A 76 17.89 9.17 -3.36
CA THR A 76 16.89 9.24 -2.28
C THR A 76 15.63 9.96 -2.73
N SER A 77 15.75 11.05 -3.49
CA SER A 77 14.60 11.74 -4.10
C SER A 77 13.81 10.84 -5.05
N LEU A 78 14.50 10.07 -5.90
CA LEU A 78 13.86 9.14 -6.82
C LEU A 78 13.16 7.99 -6.07
N TYR A 79 13.79 7.48 -5.01
CA TYR A 79 13.23 6.43 -4.17
C TYR A 79 11.96 6.90 -3.44
N ILE A 80 12.01 8.07 -2.78
CA ILE A 80 10.84 8.71 -2.16
C ILE A 80 9.76 8.98 -3.20
N GLY A 81 10.14 9.45 -4.39
CA GLY A 81 9.21 9.67 -5.50
C GLY A 81 8.49 8.39 -5.93
N ALA A 82 9.20 7.26 -5.99
CA ALA A 82 8.63 5.96 -6.31
C ALA A 82 7.71 5.45 -5.18
N GLN A 83 8.10 5.64 -3.91
CA GLN A 83 7.28 5.31 -2.74
C GLN A 83 5.98 6.12 -2.71
N LEU A 84 6.03 7.43 -2.95
CA LEU A 84 4.84 8.27 -3.07
C LEU A 84 3.91 7.78 -4.19
N GLN A 85 4.48 7.41 -5.32
CA GLN A 85 3.71 6.96 -6.48
C GLN A 85 3.02 5.61 -6.24
N ILE A 86 3.69 4.63 -5.63
CA ILE A 86 3.04 3.35 -5.30
C ILE A 86 1.93 3.58 -4.26
N SER A 87 2.16 4.42 -3.26
CA SER A 87 1.14 4.79 -2.27
C SER A 87 -0.08 5.45 -2.93
N GLN A 88 0.11 6.41 -3.83
CA GLN A 88 -0.99 7.04 -4.57
C GLN A 88 -1.78 6.05 -5.43
N ILE A 89 -1.13 5.05 -6.03
CA ILE A 89 -1.83 4.01 -6.78
C ILE A 89 -2.65 3.13 -5.83
N LEU A 90 -2.07 2.74 -4.70
CA LEU A 90 -2.73 1.91 -3.70
C LEU A 90 -3.93 2.62 -3.05
N GLU A 91 -3.80 3.90 -2.69
CA GLU A 91 -4.85 4.70 -2.05
C GLU A 91 -6.11 4.79 -2.91
N LYS A 92 -5.93 5.00 -4.22
CA LYS A 92 -7.05 5.07 -5.17
C LYS A 92 -7.76 3.72 -5.32
N GLY A 93 -7.07 2.61 -5.03
CA GLY A 93 -7.65 1.27 -4.99
C GLY A 93 -8.11 0.69 -6.34
N PHE A 94 -8.06 1.48 -7.42
CA PHE A 94 -8.46 1.09 -8.77
C PHE A 94 -7.71 -0.13 -9.32
N TRP A 95 -6.52 -0.41 -8.81
CA TRP A 95 -5.68 -1.55 -9.18
C TRP A 95 -6.26 -2.91 -8.77
N ALA A 96 -7.15 -2.97 -7.76
CA ALA A 96 -7.71 -4.22 -7.28
C ALA A 96 -8.83 -4.77 -8.20
N ASN A 97 -9.58 -3.89 -8.87
CA ASN A 97 -10.66 -4.24 -9.82
C ASN A 97 -10.67 -3.35 -11.07
N PRO A 98 -9.58 -3.32 -11.86
CA PRO A 98 -9.42 -2.41 -12.99
C PRO A 98 -10.44 -2.63 -14.12
N GLY A 99 -11.03 -3.82 -14.25
CA GLY A 99 -12.08 -4.11 -15.23
C GLY A 99 -13.39 -3.34 -15.03
N THR A 100 -13.58 -2.68 -13.89
CA THR A 100 -14.78 -1.86 -13.60
C THR A 100 -14.60 -0.38 -13.90
N LEU A 101 -13.39 0.04 -14.30
CA LEU A 101 -13.04 1.43 -14.49
C LEU A 101 -13.50 1.96 -15.85
N ALA A 102 -13.83 3.25 -15.89
CA ALA A 102 -13.97 3.95 -17.16
C ALA A 102 -12.62 3.98 -17.92
N THR A 103 -12.67 3.95 -19.25
CA THR A 103 -11.49 3.82 -20.13
C THR A 103 -10.38 4.83 -19.81
N GLN A 104 -10.71 6.08 -19.50
CA GLN A 104 -9.71 7.10 -19.14
C GLN A 104 -8.99 6.80 -17.82
N GLN A 105 -9.71 6.29 -16.82
CA GLN A 105 -9.14 5.94 -15.51
C GLN A 105 -8.24 4.70 -15.61
N ALA A 106 -8.65 3.70 -16.41
CA ALA A 106 -7.82 2.53 -16.69
C ALA A 106 -6.50 2.91 -17.39
N ASN A 107 -6.56 3.84 -18.35
CA ASN A 107 -5.36 4.35 -19.02
C ASN A 107 -4.44 5.12 -18.06
N ASN A 108 -4.99 5.98 -17.20
CA ASN A 108 -4.19 6.70 -16.20
C ASN A 108 -3.51 5.75 -15.20
N LEU A 109 -4.22 4.70 -14.77
CA LEU A 109 -3.66 3.66 -13.90
C LEU A 109 -2.52 2.92 -14.61
N LYS A 110 -2.71 2.51 -15.87
CA LYS A 110 -1.68 1.87 -16.69
C LYS A 110 -0.42 2.73 -16.78
N THR A 111 -0.58 4.01 -17.13
CA THR A 111 0.55 4.95 -17.25
C THR A 111 1.25 5.14 -15.90
N SER A 112 0.49 5.21 -14.81
CA SER A 112 1.05 5.32 -13.45
C SER A 112 1.86 4.07 -13.06
N ILE A 113 1.38 2.87 -13.38
CA ILE A 113 2.11 1.62 -13.13
C ILE A 113 3.37 1.54 -14.00
N GLN A 114 3.29 1.93 -15.27
CA GLN A 114 4.44 1.95 -16.19
C GLN A 114 5.53 2.92 -15.72
N ASN A 115 5.14 4.13 -15.30
CA ASN A 115 6.06 5.11 -14.73
C ASN A 115 6.74 4.57 -13.46
N LEU A 116 5.99 3.86 -12.60
CA LEU A 116 6.53 3.27 -11.37
C LEU A 116 7.60 2.20 -11.69
N LEU A 117 7.31 1.31 -12.64
CA LEU A 117 8.27 0.31 -13.11
C LEU A 117 9.51 0.98 -13.71
N HIS A 118 9.34 2.07 -14.46
CA HIS A 118 10.46 2.82 -15.02
C HIS A 118 11.33 3.47 -13.93
N HIS A 119 10.72 4.02 -12.86
CA HIS A 119 11.47 4.51 -11.70
C HIS A 119 12.24 3.38 -11.00
N CYS A 120 11.64 2.19 -10.84
CA CYS A 120 12.34 1.02 -10.29
C CYS A 120 13.57 0.63 -11.12
N LEU A 121 13.45 0.64 -12.45
CA LEU A 121 14.57 0.34 -13.35
C LEU A 121 15.67 1.41 -13.27
N LYS A 122 15.30 2.69 -13.19
CA LYS A 122 16.26 3.78 -12.96
C LYS A 122 17.01 3.59 -11.64
N LEU A 123 16.31 3.32 -10.54
CA LEU A 123 16.94 3.05 -9.24
C LEU A 123 17.93 1.87 -9.31
N GLN A 124 17.63 0.85 -10.10
CA GLN A 124 18.45 -0.35 -10.19
C GLN A 124 19.70 -0.19 -11.08
N PHE A 125 19.61 0.57 -12.17
CA PHE A 125 20.64 0.59 -13.22
C PHE A 125 21.33 1.94 -13.41
N PHE A 126 20.76 3.04 -12.92
CA PHE A 126 21.30 4.38 -13.15
C PHE A 126 22.33 4.81 -12.09
N PHE A 127 22.28 4.19 -10.91
CA PHE A 127 23.14 4.52 -9.77
C PHE A 127 24.20 3.45 -9.55
N VAL A 128 25.43 3.89 -9.27
CA VAL A 128 26.58 3.03 -8.95
C VAL A 128 26.99 3.23 -7.49
N GLY A 129 27.69 2.26 -6.91
CA GLY A 129 28.17 2.36 -5.52
C GLY A 129 27.15 1.98 -4.44
N LEU A 130 25.96 1.49 -4.82
CA LEU A 130 24.96 1.01 -3.86
C LEU A 130 25.49 -0.20 -3.06
N SER A 131 25.27 -0.16 -1.76
CA SER A 131 25.51 -1.25 -0.82
C SER A 131 24.62 -2.46 -1.15
N PRO A 132 24.98 -3.68 -0.69
CA PRO A 132 24.15 -4.86 -0.90
C PRO A 132 22.76 -4.72 -0.27
N ILE A 133 22.64 -3.98 0.85
CA ILE A 133 21.38 -3.70 1.54
C ILE A 133 20.48 -2.82 0.66
N GLU A 134 21.01 -1.72 0.12
CA GLU A 134 20.26 -0.82 -0.76
C GLU A 134 19.85 -1.51 -2.06
N LYS A 135 20.73 -2.32 -2.65
CA LYS A 135 20.41 -3.13 -3.83
C LYS A 135 19.25 -4.09 -3.58
N CYS A 136 19.26 -4.78 -2.44
CA CYS A 136 18.18 -5.67 -2.05
C CYS A 136 16.88 -4.89 -1.81
N ALA A 137 16.94 -3.75 -1.11
CA ALA A 137 15.78 -2.90 -0.87
C ALA A 137 15.12 -2.42 -2.18
N VAL A 138 15.92 -1.97 -3.16
CA VAL A 138 15.42 -1.55 -4.49
C VAL A 138 14.78 -2.73 -5.24
N LYS A 139 15.40 -3.92 -5.19
CA LYS A 139 14.84 -5.11 -5.84
C LYS A 139 13.55 -5.58 -5.15
N GLN A 140 13.44 -5.50 -3.83
CA GLN A 140 12.22 -5.84 -3.08
C GLN A 140 11.10 -4.85 -3.39
N PHE A 141 11.44 -3.56 -3.50
CA PHE A 141 10.51 -2.54 -3.96
C PHE A 141 10.04 -2.79 -5.41
N ARG A 142 10.94 -3.20 -6.31
CA ARG A 142 10.59 -3.61 -7.68
C ARG A 142 9.66 -4.82 -7.68
N LEU A 143 9.85 -5.79 -6.80
CA LEU A 143 8.96 -6.95 -6.67
C LEU A 143 7.52 -6.51 -6.34
N ARG A 144 7.34 -5.54 -5.45
CA ARG A 144 6.03 -4.91 -5.15
C ARG A 144 5.41 -4.30 -6.40
N ALA A 145 6.17 -3.51 -7.15
CA ALA A 145 5.68 -2.89 -8.38
C ALA A 145 5.29 -3.91 -9.46
N LEU A 146 6.05 -5.01 -9.58
CA LEU A 146 5.75 -6.11 -10.50
C LEU A 146 4.49 -6.87 -10.08
N ALA A 147 4.30 -7.14 -8.80
CA ALA A 147 3.10 -7.76 -8.26
C ALA A 147 1.85 -6.92 -8.58
N LEU A 148 1.91 -5.60 -8.35
CA LEU A 148 0.86 -4.65 -8.69
C LEU A 148 0.52 -4.67 -10.19
N ASN A 149 1.55 -4.65 -11.04
CA ASN A 149 1.39 -4.73 -12.48
C ASN A 149 0.77 -6.06 -12.93
N LEU A 150 1.16 -7.19 -12.31
CA LEU A 150 0.58 -8.50 -12.60
C LEU A 150 -0.91 -8.54 -12.25
N VAL A 151 -1.31 -7.99 -11.10
CA VAL A 151 -2.72 -7.87 -10.72
C VAL A 151 -3.49 -7.04 -11.76
N TYR A 152 -2.93 -5.90 -12.17
CA TYR A 152 -3.52 -5.06 -13.21
C TYR A 152 -3.70 -5.80 -14.55
N ILE A 153 -2.68 -6.52 -15.02
CA ILE A 153 -2.74 -7.27 -16.29
C ILE A 153 -3.80 -8.37 -16.22
N VAL A 154 -3.82 -9.16 -15.13
CA VAL A 154 -4.75 -10.29 -14.99
C VAL A 154 -6.20 -9.84 -14.88
N LYS A 155 -6.48 -8.71 -14.22
CA LYS A 155 -7.86 -8.26 -13.95
C LYS A 155 -8.39 -7.17 -14.88
N GLY A 156 -7.52 -6.42 -15.54
CA GLY A 156 -7.88 -5.19 -16.25
C GLY A 156 -7.39 -5.11 -17.68
N SER A 157 -6.54 -6.04 -18.11
CA SER A 157 -6.03 -6.09 -19.47
C SER A 157 -6.52 -7.36 -20.17
N ASN A 158 -6.81 -7.25 -21.45
CA ASN A 158 -7.09 -8.40 -22.31
C ASN A 158 -5.80 -9.09 -22.82
N ALA A 159 -4.63 -8.63 -22.35
CA ALA A 159 -3.34 -9.18 -22.72
C ALA A 159 -3.03 -10.50 -21.99
N SER A 160 -2.22 -11.35 -22.61
CA SER A 160 -1.75 -12.59 -21.97
C SER A 160 -0.95 -12.29 -20.70
N ALA A 161 -1.42 -12.84 -19.57
CA ALA A 161 -0.76 -12.73 -18.29
C ALA A 161 0.32 -13.81 -18.05
N LEU A 162 0.48 -14.77 -18.98
CA LEU A 162 1.37 -15.91 -18.80
C LEU A 162 2.84 -15.48 -18.70
N ALA A 163 3.33 -14.69 -19.67
CA ALA A 163 4.71 -14.21 -19.66
C ALA A 163 5.01 -13.27 -18.48
N PRO A 164 4.16 -12.27 -18.14
CA PRO A 164 4.32 -11.47 -16.93
C PRO A 164 4.35 -12.29 -15.64
N CYS A 165 3.53 -13.36 -15.56
CA CYS A 165 3.50 -14.25 -14.41
C CYS A 165 4.79 -15.06 -14.28
N HIS A 166 5.28 -15.69 -15.37
CA HIS A 166 6.55 -16.39 -15.34
C HIS A 166 7.70 -15.46 -14.95
N HIS A 167 7.76 -14.26 -15.53
CA HIS A 167 8.75 -13.27 -15.16
C HIS A 167 8.69 -12.91 -13.66
N PHE A 168 7.49 -12.71 -13.14
CA PHE A 168 7.30 -12.43 -11.71
C PHE A 168 7.83 -13.57 -10.83
N LEU A 169 7.51 -14.83 -11.16
CA LEU A 169 7.98 -16.00 -10.41
C LEU A 169 9.50 -16.14 -10.46
N THR A 170 10.13 -15.94 -11.62
CA THR A 170 11.59 -15.93 -11.73
C THR A 170 12.22 -14.85 -10.85
N VAL A 171 11.64 -13.64 -10.83
CA VAL A 171 12.14 -12.54 -9.97
C VAL A 171 11.96 -12.86 -8.48
N VAL A 172 10.90 -13.57 -8.09
CA VAL A 172 10.71 -14.06 -6.71
C VAL A 172 11.80 -15.06 -6.33
N GLU A 173 12.07 -16.05 -7.18
CA GLU A 173 13.11 -17.07 -6.94
C GLU A 173 14.51 -16.46 -6.86
N ASP A 174 14.83 -15.53 -7.76
CA ASP A 174 16.10 -14.81 -7.76
C ASP A 174 16.24 -13.96 -6.49
N MET A 175 15.17 -13.28 -6.06
CA MET A 175 15.16 -12.52 -4.81
C MET A 175 15.43 -13.42 -3.59
N GLN A 176 14.79 -14.59 -3.51
CA GLN A 176 15.03 -15.53 -2.41
C GLN A 176 16.51 -15.96 -2.36
N LYS A 177 17.11 -16.26 -3.50
CA LYS A 177 18.53 -16.63 -3.59
C LYS A 177 19.44 -15.48 -3.15
N GLU A 178 19.17 -14.26 -3.61
CA GLU A 178 19.99 -13.09 -3.29
C GLU A 178 19.92 -12.69 -1.81
N LEU A 179 18.73 -12.77 -1.19
CA LEU A 179 18.56 -12.52 0.24
C LEU A 179 19.31 -13.55 1.09
N ASN A 180 19.21 -14.84 0.71
CA ASN A 180 19.93 -15.92 1.39
C ASN A 180 21.46 -15.78 1.24
N GLN A 181 21.95 -15.38 0.06
CA GLN A 181 23.39 -15.17 -0.18
C GLN A 181 23.93 -13.95 0.59
N SER A 182 23.12 -12.91 0.73
CA SER A 182 23.52 -11.67 1.41
C SER A 182 23.29 -11.72 2.93
N GLY A 183 22.63 -12.77 3.44
CA GLY A 183 22.25 -12.88 4.85
C GLY A 183 21.25 -11.80 5.29
N LEU A 184 20.42 -11.29 4.37
CA LEU A 184 19.47 -10.23 4.62
C LEU A 184 18.06 -10.77 4.78
N GLU A 185 17.28 -10.17 5.68
CA GLU A 185 15.88 -10.54 5.88
C GLU A 185 14.98 -9.92 4.80
N PRO A 186 13.98 -10.66 4.30
CA PRO A 186 12.96 -10.09 3.44
C PRO A 186 12.12 -9.06 4.22
N ASP A 187 11.69 -8.02 3.52
CA ASP A 187 10.68 -7.09 4.01
C ASP A 187 9.32 -7.81 4.18
N ASN A 188 8.43 -7.22 4.97
CA ASN A 188 7.15 -7.85 5.32
C ASN A 188 6.32 -8.24 4.07
N PHE A 189 6.35 -7.45 3.00
CA PHE A 189 5.61 -7.77 1.79
C PHE A 189 6.22 -8.99 1.09
N THR A 190 7.53 -8.98 0.94
CA THR A 190 8.31 -10.01 0.25
C THR A 190 8.23 -11.34 1.01
N ALA A 191 8.30 -11.30 2.34
CA ALA A 191 8.10 -12.47 3.20
C ALA A 191 6.70 -13.09 3.02
N LEU A 192 5.65 -12.27 2.94
CA LEU A 192 4.28 -12.74 2.69
C LEU A 192 4.13 -13.33 1.30
N VAL A 193 4.70 -12.70 0.28
CA VAL A 193 4.70 -13.25 -1.08
C VAL A 193 5.36 -14.63 -1.12
N PHE A 194 6.51 -14.80 -0.45
CA PHE A 194 7.18 -16.10 -0.37
C PHE A 194 6.32 -17.15 0.32
N LYS A 195 5.72 -16.80 1.45
CA LYS A 195 4.83 -17.69 2.20
C LYS A 195 3.63 -18.11 1.37
N GLU A 196 2.89 -17.17 0.81
CA GLU A 196 1.66 -17.46 0.05
C GLU A 196 1.95 -18.21 -1.26
N LEU A 197 3.06 -17.92 -1.93
CA LEU A 197 3.47 -18.67 -3.13
C LEU A 197 3.87 -20.12 -2.80
N SER A 198 4.50 -20.37 -1.65
CA SER A 198 4.89 -21.72 -1.22
C SER A 198 3.69 -22.65 -0.98
N LEU A 199 2.50 -22.09 -0.72
CA LEU A 199 1.26 -22.81 -0.50
C LEU A 199 0.51 -23.14 -1.80
N LEU A 200 0.93 -22.59 -2.95
CA LEU A 200 0.28 -22.84 -4.23
C LEU A 200 0.86 -24.08 -4.92
N GLU A 201 0.02 -25.07 -5.19
CA GLU A 201 0.38 -26.25 -5.99
C GLU A 201 0.72 -25.89 -7.45
N GLU A 202 -0.02 -24.96 -8.05
CA GLU A 202 0.21 -24.47 -9.41
C GLU A 202 0.11 -22.94 -9.49
N PRO A 203 1.21 -22.22 -9.77
CA PRO A 203 1.24 -20.76 -9.79
C PRO A 203 0.71 -20.20 -11.13
N LYS A 204 -0.55 -20.50 -11.47
CA LYS A 204 -1.24 -19.93 -12.63
C LYS A 204 -1.48 -18.43 -12.43
N PRO A 205 -1.46 -17.58 -13.48
CA PRO A 205 -1.60 -16.12 -13.34
C PRO A 205 -2.82 -15.66 -12.54
N GLY A 206 -3.96 -16.33 -12.71
CA GLY A 206 -5.19 -16.05 -11.96
C GLY A 206 -5.11 -16.43 -10.48
N ALA A 207 -4.39 -17.51 -10.14
CA ALA A 207 -4.17 -17.92 -8.75
C ALA A 207 -3.19 -16.97 -8.07
N VAL A 208 -2.09 -16.64 -8.74
CA VAL A 208 -1.08 -15.68 -8.26
C VAL A 208 -1.70 -14.30 -8.03
N SER A 209 -2.48 -13.77 -8.98
CA SER A 209 -3.18 -12.48 -8.78
C SER A 209 -4.12 -12.50 -7.57
N ARG A 210 -4.81 -13.62 -7.32
CA ARG A 210 -5.72 -13.76 -6.18
C ARG A 210 -5.02 -13.77 -4.82
N ILE A 211 -3.80 -14.27 -4.73
CA ILE A 211 -3.01 -14.19 -3.48
C ILE A 211 -2.35 -12.82 -3.32
N LEU A 212 -2.01 -12.14 -4.41
CA LEU A 212 -1.33 -10.83 -4.34
C LEU A 212 -2.27 -9.72 -3.87
N ILE A 213 -3.53 -9.74 -4.28
CA ILE A 213 -4.52 -8.74 -3.87
C ILE A 213 -4.62 -8.60 -2.33
N PRO A 214 -4.86 -9.68 -1.55
CA PRO A 214 -4.90 -9.61 -0.09
C PRO A 214 -3.56 -9.26 0.54
N ILE A 215 -2.43 -9.52 -0.11
CA ILE A 215 -1.13 -9.02 0.39
C ILE A 215 -1.09 -7.48 0.31
N PHE A 216 -1.76 -6.89 -0.67
CA PHE A 216 -1.99 -5.44 -0.77
C PHE A 216 -3.30 -4.97 -0.10
N SER A 217 -4.08 -5.85 0.54
CA SER A 217 -5.43 -5.53 1.03
C SER A 217 -5.77 -6.22 2.37
N ALA A 218 -7.02 -6.14 2.79
CA ALA A 218 -7.47 -6.56 4.11
C ALA A 218 -7.78 -8.07 4.18
N GLN A 219 -7.66 -8.67 5.35
CA GLN A 219 -8.11 -10.02 5.68
C GLN A 219 -9.02 -9.98 6.90
N ILE A 220 -10.19 -10.60 6.83
CA ILE A 220 -11.04 -10.84 7.99
C ILE A 220 -10.62 -12.17 8.63
N LEU A 221 -10.25 -12.15 9.91
CA LEU A 221 -9.86 -13.32 10.71
C LEU A 221 -11.07 -13.95 11.39
N GLU A 222 -11.94 -13.11 11.96
CA GLU A 222 -13.22 -13.52 12.53
C GLU A 222 -14.34 -12.63 12.00
N PRO A 223 -15.51 -13.18 11.62
CA PRO A 223 -15.89 -14.60 11.69
C PRO A 223 -15.21 -15.45 10.60
N SER A 224 -14.95 -16.73 10.85
CA SER A 224 -14.19 -17.60 9.92
C SER A 224 -15.00 -18.18 8.76
N GLY A 225 -16.29 -17.81 8.60
CA GLY A 225 -17.17 -18.23 7.50
C GLY A 225 -17.48 -19.74 7.40
N GLN A 226 -16.81 -20.58 8.19
CA GLN A 226 -16.88 -22.05 8.17
C GLN A 226 -17.60 -22.64 9.40
N THR A 227 -18.33 -21.84 10.16
CA THR A 227 -19.05 -22.36 11.33
C THR A 227 -20.40 -22.94 10.90
N ASP A 228 -20.56 -24.26 11.02
CA ASP A 228 -21.85 -24.97 10.84
C ASP A 228 -22.91 -24.55 11.87
N THR A 229 -22.55 -23.68 12.81
CA THR A 229 -23.42 -23.19 13.87
C THR A 229 -24.01 -21.84 13.48
N SER A 230 -25.34 -21.80 13.31
CA SER A 230 -26.06 -20.55 13.08
C SER A 230 -26.17 -19.72 14.37
N LEU A 231 -25.91 -18.41 14.25
CA LEU A 231 -26.07 -17.48 15.35
C LEU A 231 -27.55 -17.25 15.63
N LYS A 232 -27.97 -17.44 16.89
CA LYS A 232 -29.37 -17.36 17.30
C LYS A 232 -29.79 -15.92 17.59
N PHE A 233 -30.71 -15.40 16.79
CA PHE A 233 -31.18 -14.02 16.79
C PHE A 233 -32.63 -13.88 17.28
N THR A 234 -32.95 -12.84 18.04
CA THR A 234 -34.34 -12.52 18.39
C THR A 234 -34.81 -11.35 17.53
N ALA A 235 -35.92 -11.53 16.82
CA ALA A 235 -36.43 -10.53 15.89
C ALA A 235 -36.65 -9.16 16.55
N GLY A 236 -36.28 -8.10 15.84
CA GLY A 236 -36.43 -6.72 16.33
C GLY A 236 -35.39 -6.28 17.36
N LEU A 237 -34.49 -7.17 17.80
CA LEU A 237 -33.36 -6.82 18.65
C LEU A 237 -32.06 -6.74 17.83
N ILE A 238 -31.00 -6.21 18.45
CA ILE A 238 -29.67 -6.13 17.84
C ILE A 238 -28.86 -7.36 18.29
N MET A 239 -28.18 -7.99 17.34
CA MET A 239 -27.17 -9.00 17.60
C MET A 239 -25.80 -8.47 17.18
N SER A 240 -24.80 -8.67 18.04
CA SER A 240 -23.41 -8.37 17.75
C SER A 240 -22.70 -9.59 17.19
N VAL A 241 -22.05 -9.45 16.05
CA VAL A 241 -21.10 -10.41 15.51
C VAL A 241 -19.69 -9.86 15.74
N PRO A 242 -18.81 -10.55 16.46
CA PRO A 242 -17.41 -10.11 16.57
C PRO A 242 -16.77 -10.12 15.19
N LEU A 243 -16.10 -9.02 14.85
CA LEU A 243 -15.34 -8.85 13.62
C LEU A 243 -13.91 -8.50 14.00
N GLU A 244 -13.01 -9.41 13.67
CA GLU A 244 -11.59 -9.19 13.72
C GLU A 244 -11.04 -9.22 12.30
N ALA A 245 -10.33 -8.17 11.92
CA ALA A 245 -9.68 -8.10 10.62
C ALA A 245 -8.30 -7.48 10.71
N GLU A 246 -7.37 -8.01 9.93
CA GLU A 246 -6.06 -7.44 9.70
C GLU A 246 -6.07 -6.68 8.38
N LEU A 247 -5.70 -5.42 8.44
CA LEU A 247 -5.60 -4.55 7.28
C LEU A 247 -4.15 -4.17 7.12
N ARG A 248 -3.54 -4.57 6.00
CA ARG A 248 -2.12 -4.30 5.74
C ARG A 248 -1.97 -3.23 4.69
N TYR A 249 -0.90 -2.45 4.82
CA TYR A 249 -0.54 -1.41 3.85
C TYR A 249 -1.64 -0.35 3.63
N LEU A 250 -2.46 -0.07 4.66
CA LEU A 250 -3.48 0.98 4.58
C LEU A 250 -2.84 2.37 4.69
N ILE A 251 -3.22 3.26 3.78
CA ILE A 251 -2.72 4.65 3.77
C ILE A 251 -3.58 5.54 4.67
N ASP A 252 -4.91 5.37 4.63
CA ASP A 252 -5.84 6.16 5.45
C ASP A 252 -6.89 5.26 6.13
N PRO A 253 -6.75 5.01 7.44
CA PRO A 253 -7.72 4.21 8.19
C PRO A 253 -9.12 4.83 8.28
N SER A 254 -9.25 6.16 8.12
CA SER A 254 -10.55 6.84 8.24
C SER A 254 -11.50 6.53 7.07
N ARG A 255 -10.96 6.01 5.97
CA ARG A 255 -11.71 5.62 4.77
C ARG A 255 -12.27 4.21 4.82
N ILE A 256 -11.89 3.40 5.81
CA ILE A 256 -12.41 2.03 5.95
C ILE A 256 -13.92 2.08 6.18
N ARG A 257 -14.65 1.16 5.55
CA ARG A 257 -16.08 0.93 5.72
C ARG A 257 -16.33 -0.56 5.88
N MET A 258 -17.27 -0.91 6.74
CA MET A 258 -17.80 -2.27 6.85
C MET A 258 -19.10 -2.33 6.06
N LYS A 259 -19.20 -3.29 5.17
CA LYS A 259 -20.36 -3.50 4.31
C LYS A 259 -21.05 -4.78 4.75
N ILE A 260 -22.33 -4.68 5.10
CA ILE A 260 -23.16 -5.79 5.56
C ILE A 260 -24.28 -5.94 4.54
N LYS A 261 -24.32 -7.08 3.86
CA LYS A 261 -25.39 -7.40 2.91
C LYS A 261 -26.30 -8.45 3.52
N TYR A 262 -27.56 -8.07 3.64
CA TYR A 262 -28.62 -8.89 4.21
C TYR A 262 -29.22 -9.83 3.13
N PRO A 263 -29.95 -10.89 3.55
CA PRO A 263 -30.61 -11.83 2.64
C PRO A 263 -31.65 -11.16 1.71
N ASP A 264 -32.27 -10.07 2.16
CA ASP A 264 -33.21 -9.26 1.39
C ASP A 264 -32.52 -8.33 0.36
N GLN A 265 -31.22 -8.56 0.12
CA GLN A 265 -30.33 -7.79 -0.75
C GLN A 265 -30.05 -6.36 -0.28
N ARG A 266 -30.59 -5.92 0.87
CA ARG A 266 -30.23 -4.62 1.43
C ARG A 266 -28.79 -4.63 1.89
N THR A 267 -28.08 -3.55 1.61
CA THR A 267 -26.69 -3.38 2.01
C THR A 267 -26.57 -2.19 2.95
N GLN A 268 -26.04 -2.43 4.15
CA GLN A 268 -25.72 -1.41 5.12
C GLN A 268 -24.22 -1.16 5.15
N VAL A 269 -23.84 0.11 5.19
CA VAL A 269 -22.43 0.53 5.22
C VAL A 269 -22.18 1.24 6.54
N ILE A 270 -21.23 0.74 7.32
CA ILE A 270 -20.93 1.22 8.66
C ILE A 270 -19.49 1.74 8.70
N LEU A 271 -19.30 2.90 9.32
CA LEU A 271 -17.98 3.42 9.65
C LEU A 271 -17.49 2.77 10.95
N PRO A 272 -16.35 2.07 10.96
CA PRO A 272 -15.77 1.56 12.20
C PRO A 272 -15.38 2.72 13.13
N ARG A 273 -15.51 2.51 14.44
CA ARG A 273 -15.07 3.51 15.42
C ARG A 273 -13.55 3.64 15.37
N PRO A 274 -12.97 4.85 15.42
CA PRO A 274 -11.52 5.02 15.44
C PRO A 274 -10.83 4.24 16.56
N ALA A 275 -11.47 4.13 17.74
CA ALA A 275 -10.94 3.38 18.89
C ALA A 275 -10.78 1.87 18.64
N HIS A 276 -11.48 1.32 17.65
CA HIS A 276 -11.45 -0.10 17.28
C HIS A 276 -10.29 -0.42 16.32
N LEU A 277 -9.65 0.59 15.75
CA LEU A 277 -8.49 0.44 14.88
C LEU A 277 -7.24 0.47 15.77
N LYS A 278 -6.55 -0.66 15.87
CA LYS A 278 -5.33 -0.82 16.64
C LYS A 278 -4.16 -1.07 15.68
N PRO A 279 -2.98 -0.47 15.88
CA PRO A 279 -1.80 -0.86 15.12
C PRO A 279 -1.51 -2.36 15.36
N LEU A 280 -1.14 -3.06 14.30
CA LEU A 280 -0.93 -4.52 14.30
C LEU A 280 0.44 -4.89 14.88
N PHE A 281 1.40 -3.95 14.88
CA PHE A 281 2.71 -4.10 15.50
C PHE A 281 2.80 -3.25 16.78
N TYR A 282 2.98 -3.93 17.91
CA TYR A 282 3.73 -3.48 19.08
C TYR A 282 4.98 -4.37 19.11
N ASP A 283 5.79 -4.34 18.05
CA ASP A 283 7.00 -5.18 18.09
C ASP A 283 8.03 -4.49 18.99
N ALA A 284 8.50 -5.23 19.99
CA ALA A 284 9.54 -4.78 20.92
C ALA A 284 10.92 -4.66 20.26
N THR A 285 10.99 -4.92 18.95
CA THR A 285 12.15 -4.67 18.10
C THR A 285 11.79 -3.57 17.10
N ASP A 286 12.44 -2.42 17.32
CA ASP A 286 12.54 -1.18 16.53
C ASP A 286 12.87 -1.41 15.03
N LYS A 287 12.01 -2.13 14.30
CA LYS A 287 12.14 -2.34 12.85
C LYS A 287 10.90 -1.81 12.15
N ASP A 288 11.01 -0.57 11.70
CA ASP A 288 9.99 0.21 11.01
C ASP A 288 9.38 -0.52 9.81
N SER A 289 8.06 -0.47 9.72
CA SER A 289 7.31 -0.91 8.54
C SER A 289 7.32 0.18 7.48
N GLN A 290 8.41 0.26 6.71
CA GLN A 290 8.73 1.32 5.73
C GLN A 290 7.65 1.71 4.69
N ILE A 291 6.52 0.99 4.57
CA ILE A 291 5.39 1.37 3.69
C ILE A 291 4.06 0.91 4.31
N GLY A 292 3.16 1.86 4.60
CA GLY A 292 1.73 1.63 4.90
C GLY A 292 1.40 1.08 6.30
N HIS A 293 0.25 1.46 6.84
CA HIS A 293 -0.15 1.06 8.19
C HIS A 293 -0.70 -0.35 8.22
N ASN A 294 -0.11 -1.19 9.07
CA ASN A 294 -0.67 -2.48 9.43
C ASN A 294 -1.57 -2.26 10.65
N ILE A 295 -2.87 -2.50 10.48
CA ILE A 295 -3.91 -2.18 11.47
C ILE A 295 -4.76 -3.41 11.69
N ARG A 296 -5.00 -3.73 12.96
CA ARG A 296 -6.01 -4.69 13.39
C ARG A 296 -7.29 -3.94 13.73
N LEU A 297 -8.36 -4.24 13.01
CA LEU A 297 -9.70 -3.78 13.31
C LEU A 297 -10.38 -4.78 14.26
N LEU A 298 -10.65 -4.34 15.47
CA LEU A 298 -11.33 -5.10 16.52
C LEU A 298 -12.68 -4.44 16.82
N THR A 299 -13.75 -4.93 16.20
CA THR A 299 -15.07 -4.32 16.32
C THR A 299 -16.17 -5.36 16.42
N SER A 300 -17.35 -4.95 16.86
CA SER A 300 -18.55 -5.78 16.77
C SER A 300 -19.47 -5.22 15.70
N VAL A 301 -19.78 -6.05 14.71
CA VAL A 301 -20.76 -5.74 13.66
C VAL A 301 -22.15 -5.93 14.24
N LEU A 302 -22.94 -4.86 14.23
CA LEU A 302 -24.31 -4.89 14.75
C LEU A 302 -25.27 -5.23 13.62
N ILE A 303 -26.01 -6.33 13.79
CA ILE A 303 -26.99 -6.84 12.85
C ILE A 303 -28.37 -6.72 13.51
N SER A 304 -29.32 -6.11 12.81
CA SER A 304 -30.72 -6.01 13.27
C SER A 304 -31.63 -6.21 12.08
N HIS A 305 -32.55 -7.16 12.20
CA HIS A 305 -33.55 -7.44 11.17
C HIS A 305 -34.90 -7.85 11.79
N GLN A 306 -35.96 -7.75 10.99
CA GLN A 306 -37.26 -8.32 11.30
C GLN A 306 -37.23 -9.86 11.23
N VAL A 307 -38.30 -10.53 11.66
CA VAL A 307 -38.38 -12.00 11.72
C VAL A 307 -38.00 -12.63 10.36
N TRP A 308 -36.97 -13.47 10.36
CA TRP A 308 -36.73 -14.43 9.27
C TRP A 308 -37.39 -15.75 9.62
N SER A 309 -37.96 -16.44 8.62
CA SER A 309 -38.62 -17.74 8.79
C SER A 309 -37.61 -18.88 8.92
N GLU A 310 -36.41 -18.70 8.38
CA GLU A 310 -35.36 -19.72 8.26
C GLU A 310 -33.97 -19.14 8.58
N ALA A 311 -32.96 -20.02 8.69
CA ALA A 311 -31.59 -19.60 8.83
C ALA A 311 -31.09 -18.99 7.50
N CYS A 312 -30.55 -17.78 7.55
CA CYS A 312 -30.08 -17.07 6.36
C CYS A 312 -28.64 -16.60 6.53
N ASN A 313 -27.95 -16.41 5.40
CA ASN A 313 -26.57 -15.93 5.39
C ASN A 313 -26.55 -14.39 5.27
N VAL A 314 -25.88 -13.75 6.22
CA VAL A 314 -25.50 -12.34 6.14
C VAL A 314 -24.06 -12.26 5.65
N GLU A 315 -23.80 -11.46 4.61
CA GLU A 315 -22.46 -11.26 4.08
C GLU A 315 -21.82 -10.02 4.73
N ILE A 316 -20.69 -10.21 5.40
CA ILE A 316 -19.89 -9.14 6.01
C ILE A 316 -18.63 -8.94 5.16
N ASN A 317 -18.37 -7.70 4.77
CA ASN A 317 -17.20 -7.34 4.00
C ASN A 317 -16.54 -6.05 4.52
N ILE A 318 -15.27 -5.88 4.21
CA ILE A 318 -14.54 -4.63 4.45
C ILE A 318 -14.30 -3.98 3.08
N ALA A 319 -14.60 -2.69 3.01
CA ALA A 319 -14.40 -1.86 1.84
C ALA A 319 -13.68 -0.55 2.19
N LEU A 320 -13.12 0.10 1.18
CA LEU A 320 -12.56 1.44 1.26
C LEU A 320 -13.54 2.43 0.61
N ALA A 321 -13.86 3.52 1.29
CA ALA A 321 -14.63 4.62 0.73
C ALA A 321 -13.73 5.51 -0.13
N ILE A 322 -14.08 5.62 -1.41
CA ILE A 322 -13.44 6.51 -2.37
C ILE A 322 -14.26 7.81 -2.42
N LEU A 323 -13.60 8.94 -2.17
CA LEU A 323 -14.21 10.27 -2.28
C LEU A 323 -14.37 10.64 -3.75
N GLU A 324 -15.43 11.36 -4.11
CA GLU A 324 -15.66 11.76 -5.51
C GLU A 324 -14.53 12.60 -6.11
N ALA A 325 -13.82 13.37 -5.27
CA ALA A 325 -12.63 14.12 -5.65
C ALA A 325 -11.52 13.22 -6.21
N ASP A 326 -11.41 11.98 -5.72
CA ASP A 326 -10.40 11.01 -6.16
C ASP A 326 -10.80 10.32 -7.48
N ILE A 327 -12.09 10.39 -7.85
CA ILE A 327 -12.69 9.73 -9.02
C ILE A 327 -12.81 10.72 -10.20
N GLY A 328 -12.74 12.03 -9.95
CA GLY A 328 -12.83 13.07 -10.99
C GLY A 328 -14.22 13.24 -11.60
N LYS A 329 -15.29 12.75 -10.94
CA LYS A 329 -16.67 12.92 -11.40
C LYS A 329 -17.14 14.35 -11.11
N ARG A 330 -17.65 15.06 -12.12
CA ARG A 330 -18.40 16.32 -11.92
C ARG A 330 -19.77 15.96 -11.33
N LYS A 331 -20.16 16.65 -10.25
CA LYS A 331 -21.45 16.52 -9.55
C LYS A 331 -22.61 16.31 -10.54
N THR A 332 -23.20 15.12 -10.54
CA THR A 332 -24.62 14.96 -10.87
C THR A 332 -25.36 14.86 -9.54
N LEU A 333 -26.43 15.65 -9.39
CA LEU A 333 -27.15 15.90 -8.14
C LEU A 333 -27.89 14.66 -7.57
N ALA A 334 -27.69 13.47 -8.13
CA ALA A 334 -28.57 12.32 -7.92
C ALA A 334 -28.00 11.17 -7.07
N ASP A 335 -26.68 11.06 -6.86
CA ASP A 335 -26.12 9.92 -6.10
C ASP A 335 -25.08 10.37 -5.06
N SER A 336 -25.54 10.69 -3.85
CA SER A 336 -24.70 11.03 -2.70
C SER A 336 -24.06 9.81 -2.01
N THR A 337 -23.97 8.67 -2.70
CA THR A 337 -23.38 7.45 -2.11
C THR A 337 -21.88 7.37 -2.41
N PRO A 338 -21.02 7.22 -1.39
CA PRO A 338 -19.59 7.08 -1.62
C PRO A 338 -19.32 5.82 -2.43
N THR A 339 -18.43 5.90 -3.43
CA THR A 339 -18.02 4.71 -4.18
C THR A 339 -17.20 3.81 -3.25
N LEU A 340 -17.61 2.56 -3.11
CA LEU A 340 -16.98 1.60 -2.19
C LEU A 340 -16.16 0.58 -2.98
N LEU A 341 -14.91 0.37 -2.54
CA LEU A 341 -14.03 -0.66 -3.06
C LEU A 341 -13.88 -1.79 -2.05
N ASP A 342 -14.36 -2.97 -2.40
CA ASP A 342 -14.23 -4.16 -1.55
C ASP A 342 -12.74 -4.56 -1.40
N LEU A 343 -12.23 -4.57 -0.16
CA LEU A 343 -10.83 -4.89 0.20
C LEU A 343 -10.59 -6.38 0.39
N CYS A 344 -11.63 -7.17 0.61
CA CYS A 344 -11.55 -8.62 0.80
C CYS A 344 -12.77 -9.32 0.19
N LYS A 345 -12.75 -10.67 0.23
CA LYS A 345 -13.94 -11.45 -0.11
C LYS A 345 -14.95 -11.35 1.03
N PRO A 346 -16.25 -11.18 0.75
CA PRO A 346 -17.28 -11.19 1.78
C PRO A 346 -17.32 -12.53 2.53
N ILE A 347 -17.46 -12.46 3.85
CA ILE A 347 -17.64 -13.62 4.72
C ILE A 347 -19.12 -13.81 5.00
N LYS A 348 -19.60 -15.04 4.84
CA LYS A 348 -20.98 -15.41 5.14
C LYS A 348 -21.11 -15.85 6.59
N VAL A 349 -22.07 -15.27 7.29
CA VAL A 349 -22.43 -15.63 8.66
C VAL A 349 -23.85 -16.13 8.65
N SER A 350 -24.06 -17.38 9.09
CA SER A 350 -25.40 -17.97 9.21
C SER A 350 -26.09 -17.45 10.46
N VAL A 351 -27.29 -16.91 10.30
CA VAL A 351 -28.10 -16.32 11.37
C VAL A 351 -29.48 -16.95 11.34
N ALA A 352 -29.95 -17.46 12.49
CA ALA A 352 -31.22 -18.14 12.64
C ALA A 352 -32.11 -17.49 13.70
N PRO A 353 -33.44 -17.41 13.50
CA PRO A 353 -34.36 -16.90 14.50
C PRO A 353 -34.41 -17.81 15.74
N LYS A 354 -34.48 -17.23 16.94
CA LYS A 354 -34.82 -17.95 18.17
C LYS A 354 -36.31 -18.28 18.15
N PRO A 355 -36.70 -19.54 18.38
CA PRO A 355 -38.11 -19.89 18.51
C PRO A 355 -38.69 -19.18 19.73
N ILE A 356 -39.77 -18.43 19.53
CA ILE A 356 -40.53 -17.82 20.62
C ILE A 356 -41.23 -18.95 21.36
N LYS A 357 -40.79 -19.25 22.59
CA LYS A 357 -41.56 -20.12 23.48
C LYS A 357 -42.86 -19.40 23.81
N LYS A 358 -43.97 -19.81 23.17
CA LYS A 358 -45.31 -19.43 23.63
C LYS A 358 -45.52 -20.10 24.99
N THR A 359 -45.40 -19.36 26.08
CA THR A 359 -45.97 -19.76 27.36
C THR A 359 -47.48 -19.68 27.21
N LEU A 360 -48.10 -20.87 27.21
CA LEU A 360 -49.55 -21.07 27.28
C LEU A 360 -50.12 -20.52 28.60
#